data_AF-A0A936G9P5-F1
#
_entry.id   AF-A0A936G9P5-F1
#
_cell.length_a   1.000
_cell.length_b   1.000
_cell.length_c   1.000
_cell.angle_alpha   90.00
_cell.angle_beta   90.00
_cell.angle_gamma   90.00
#
_symmetry.space_group_name_H-M   'P 1'
#
loop_
_entity.id
_entity.type
_entity.pdbx_description
1 polymer ?
#
loop_
_entity_poly.entity_id
_entity_poly.type
_entity_poly.pdbx_seq_one_letter_code
_entity_poly.pdbx_strand_id
1 'polypeptide(L)' 'MSDKEKEEPQHPGQKIFDNIWLLFVLSLLISTLIYNVWGIIDLLNVPPAPY' A
#
# COMPACT_ATOMS: atom_id res chain seq x y z
N MET A 1 -16.28 -41.80 -9.17
CA MET A 1 -15.30 -40.81 -9.65
C MET A 1 -16.07 -39.67 -10.29
N SER A 2 -16.31 -38.61 -9.53
CA SER A 2 -16.58 -37.25 -10.04
C SER A 2 -16.91 -36.37 -8.82
N ASP A 3 -15.91 -36.15 -7.96
CA ASP A 3 -15.95 -35.07 -6.99
C ASP A 3 -15.91 -33.77 -7.80
N LYS A 4 -17.09 -33.20 -8.04
CA LYS A 4 -17.19 -31.83 -8.54
C LYS A 4 -16.77 -30.94 -7.37
N GLU A 5 -15.49 -30.59 -7.33
CA GLU A 5 -14.99 -29.49 -6.51
C GLU A 5 -15.92 -28.30 -6.74
N LYS A 6 -16.62 -27.93 -5.68
CA LYS A 6 -17.44 -26.73 -5.65
C LYS A 6 -16.44 -25.59 -5.70
N GLU A 7 -16.32 -24.92 -6.85
CA GLU A 7 -15.63 -23.64 -6.94
C GLU A 7 -16.35 -22.68 -5.98
N GLU A 8 -15.81 -22.54 -4.76
CA GLU A 8 -16.28 -21.54 -3.83
C GLU A 8 -16.08 -20.16 -4.48
N PRO A 9 -17.06 -19.25 -4.38
CA PRO A 9 -16.95 -17.93 -4.99
C PRO A 9 -15.72 -17.21 -4.41
N GLN A 10 -14.65 -17.15 -5.19
CA GLN A 10 -13.39 -16.57 -4.79
C GLN A 10 -13.64 -15.09 -4.45
N HIS A 11 -13.39 -14.73 -3.19
CA HIS A 11 -13.71 -13.39 -2.72
C HIS A 11 -12.85 -12.38 -3.49
N PRO A 12 -13.40 -11.28 -4.02
CA PRO A 12 -12.67 -10.40 -4.95
C PRO A 12 -11.41 -9.77 -4.32
N GLY A 13 -11.39 -9.58 -3.00
CA GLY A 13 -10.20 -9.12 -2.28
C GLY A 13 -9.05 -10.15 -2.26
N GLN A 14 -9.34 -11.44 -2.37
CA GLN A 14 -8.35 -12.52 -2.29
C GLN A 14 -7.31 -12.40 -3.42
N LYS A 15 -7.77 -12.10 -4.64
CA LYS A 15 -6.90 -11.88 -5.81
C LYS A 15 -5.89 -10.74 -5.62
N ILE A 16 -6.23 -9.72 -4.83
CA ILE A 16 -5.33 -8.59 -4.53
C ILE A 16 -4.24 -9.05 -3.56
N PHE A 17 -4.62 -9.78 -2.51
CA PHE A 17 -3.69 -10.27 -1.51
C PHE A 17 -2.81 -11.43 -2.00
N ASP A 18 -3.26 -12.19 -2.99
CA ASP A 18 -2.48 -13.27 -3.61
C ASP A 18 -1.36 -12.75 -4.52
N ASN A 19 -1.36 -11.45 -4.88
CA ASN A 19 -0.34 -10.86 -5.73
C ASN A 19 0.72 -10.10 -4.93
N ILE A 20 1.77 -10.84 -4.52
CA ILE A 20 2.87 -10.30 -3.71
C ILE A 20 3.58 -9.09 -4.35
N TRP A 21 3.71 -9.05 -5.68
CA TRP A 21 4.34 -7.93 -6.39
C TRP A 21 3.48 -6.67 -6.32
N LEU A 22 2.16 -6.81 -6.44
CA LEU A 22 1.23 -5.71 -6.27
C LEU A 22 1.31 -5.15 -4.85
N LEU A 23 1.32 -6.02 -3.84
CA LEU A 23 1.46 -5.61 -2.44
C LEU A 23 2.80 -4.93 -2.17
N PHE A 24 3.88 -5.40 -2.79
CA PHE A 24 5.20 -4.78 -2.69
C PHE A 24 5.23 -3.37 -3.30
N VAL A 25 4.71 -3.18 -4.52
CA VAL A 25 4.64 -1.85 -5.13
C VAL A 25 3.72 -0.92 -4.32
N LEU A 26 2.60 -1.45 -3.83
CA LEU A 26 1.68 -0.70 -2.99
C LEU A 26 2.35 -0.25 -1.69
N SER A 27 3.15 -1.10 -1.05
CA SER A 27 3.88 -0.73 0.17
C SER A 27 4.90 0.38 -0.10
N LEU A 28 5.66 0.30 -1.20
CA LEU A 28 6.59 1.35 -1.60
C LEU A 28 5.88 2.67 -1.88
N LEU A 29 4.72 2.63 -2.55
CA LEU A 29 3.89 3.81 -2.79
C LEU A 29 3.42 4.45 -1.47
N ILE A 30 2.87 3.64 -0.57
CA ILE A 30 2.41 4.11 0.74
C ILE A 30 3.57 4.74 1.52
N SER A 31 4.72 4.06 1.61
CA SER A 31 5.90 4.60 2.29
C SER A 31 6.36 5.90 1.67
N THR A 32 6.45 5.97 0.34
CA THR A 32 6.86 7.19 -0.37
C THR A 32 5.91 8.35 -0.06
N LEU A 33 4.60 8.11 -0.11
CA LEU A 33 3.61 9.13 0.22
C LEU A 33 3.73 9.61 1.66
N ILE A 34 3.87 8.69 2.62
CA ILE A 34 4.02 9.03 4.04
C ILE A 34 5.28 9.87 4.26
N TYR A 35 6.42 9.46 3.73
CA TYR A 35 7.68 10.19 3.90
C TYR A 35 7.64 11.58 3.25
N ASN A 36 7.02 11.70 2.08
CA ASN A 36 6.89 13.00 1.43
C ASN A 36 5.94 13.92 2.20
N VAL A 37 4.79 13.42 2.64
CA VAL A 37 3.84 14.21 3.45
C VAL A 37 4.49 14.64 4.75
N TRP A 38 5.17 13.73 5.45
CA TRP A 38 5.88 14.05 6.68
C TRP A 38 6.99 15.09 6.45
N GLY A 39 7.81 14.94 5.40
CA GLY A 39 8.86 15.90 5.07
C GLY A 39 8.33 17.27 4.67
N ILE A 40 7.19 17.34 3.98
CA ILE A 40 6.51 18.61 3.67
C ILE A 40 6.00 19.26 4.96
N ILE A 41 5.36 18.49 5.85
CA ILE A 41 4.89 18.99 7.14
C ILE A 41 6.07 19.53 7.94
N ASP A 42 7.18 18.79 8.00
CA ASP A 42 8.38 19.21 8.72
C ASP A 42 8.92 20.53 8.13
N LEU A 43 9.10 20.61 6.81
CA LEU A 43 9.56 21.81 6.12
C LEU A 43 8.68 23.05 6.38
N LEU A 44 7.36 22.88 6.41
CA LEU A 44 6.43 23.97 6.69
C LEU A 44 6.47 24.45 8.15
N ASN A 45 6.92 23.59 9.07
CA ASN A 45 7.06 23.89 10.49
C ASN A 45 8.47 24.34 10.89
N VAL A 46 9.46 24.25 9.99
CA VAL A 46 10.81 24.76 10.25
C VAL A 46 10.75 26.28 10.44
N PRO A 47 11.17 26.80 11.61
CA PRO A 47 11.24 28.23 11.81
C PRO A 47 12.29 28.86 10.88
N PRO A 48 12.05 30.08 10.37
CA PRO A 48 13.01 30.77 9.53
C PRO A 48 14.32 30.99 10.29
N ALA A 49 15.45 30.87 9.57
CA ALA A 49 16.75 31.06 10.17
C ALA A 49 16.89 32.46 10.77
N PRO A 50 17.53 32.62 11.94
CA PRO A 50 17.79 33.92 12.53
C PRO A 50 18.74 34.71 11.61
N TYR A 51 18.44 36.00 11.42
CA TYR A 51 19.22 36.96 10.63
C TYR A 51 20.55 37.32 11.30
#